data_AF-A0A317VK35-F1
#
_entry.id   AF-A0A317VK35-F1
#
_cell.length_a   1.000
_cell.length_b   1.000
_cell.length_c   1.000
_cell.angle_alpha   90.00
_cell.angle_beta   90.00
_cell.angle_gamma   90.00
#
_symmetry.space_group_name_H-M   'P 1'
#
loop_
_entity.id
_entity.type
_entity.pdbx_description
1 polymer ?
#
loop_
_entity_poly.entity_id
_entity_poly.type
_entity_poly.pdbx_seq_one_letter_code
_entity_poly.pdbx_strand_id
1 'polypeptide(L)'
;MLFVACWTAFIATPYLALAPVFFPQFAHRIVIPAVEVITMIFWFAGFIALAVFLPPTEACHWSRCSALQAAVVFGAFEWVLFLVTSVFAVLGISRTRSSSSTKPTHNDHTHVGV
;
A
#
# COMPACT_ATOMS: atom_id res chain seq x y z
N MET A 1 -11.82 -3.84 -13.45
CA MET A 1 -11.19 -3.05 -12.37
C MET A 1 -12.15 -2.13 -11.62
N LEU A 2 -13.44 -2.02 -11.97
CA LEU A 2 -14.35 -1.06 -11.31
C LEU A 2 -14.40 -1.21 -9.77
N PHE A 3 -14.56 -2.44 -9.27
CA PHE A 3 -14.54 -2.68 -7.82
C PHE A 3 -13.23 -2.19 -7.18
N VAL A 4 -12.08 -2.53 -7.75
CA VAL A 4 -10.76 -2.14 -7.24
C VAL A 4 -10.55 -0.63 -7.31
N ALA A 5 -11.01 0.01 -8.39
CA ALA A 5 -10.97 1.46 -8.55
C ALA A 5 -11.85 2.17 -7.52
N CYS A 6 -13.09 1.71 -7.30
CA CYS A 6 -13.98 2.26 -6.28
C CYS A 6 -13.43 2.03 -4.87
N TRP A 7 -12.92 0.84 -4.57
CA TRP A 7 -12.22 0.55 -3.32
C TRP A 7 -11.08 1.53 -3.09
N THR A 8 -10.24 1.74 -4.12
CA THR A 8 -9.09 2.63 -4.00
C THR A 8 -9.55 4.08 -3.80
N ALA A 9 -10.49 4.58 -4.60
CA ALA A 9 -10.95 5.96 -4.56
C ALA A 9 -11.71 6.33 -3.28
N PHE A 10 -12.62 5.47 -2.83
CA PHE A 10 -13.53 5.78 -1.73
C PHE A 10 -13.08 5.22 -0.37
N ILE A 11 -12.19 4.23 -0.34
CA ILE A 11 -11.73 3.62 0.89
C ILE A 11 -10.24 3.88 1.04
N ALA A 12 -9.38 3.36 0.16
CA ALA A 12 -7.93 3.47 0.34
C ALA A 12 -7.46 4.93 0.43
N THR A 13 -7.81 5.79 -0.55
CA THR A 13 -7.39 7.19 -0.61
C THR A 13 -7.81 8.02 0.62
N PRO A 14 -9.08 8.03 1.06
CA PRO A 14 -9.43 8.77 2.27
C PRO A 14 -8.78 8.18 3.53
N TYR A 15 -8.59 6.85 3.63
CA TYR A 15 -7.84 6.27 4.75
C TYR A 15 -6.38 6.75 4.77
N LEU A 16 -5.71 6.76 3.61
CA LEU A 16 -4.35 7.27 3.46
C LEU A 16 -4.24 8.78 3.75
N ALA A 17 -5.26 9.58 3.40
CA ALA A 17 -5.30 11.01 3.65
C ALA A 17 -5.62 11.37 5.12
N LEU A 18 -6.53 10.63 5.76
CA LEU A 18 -6.93 10.89 7.16
C LEU A 18 -5.92 10.32 8.16
N ALA A 19 -5.21 9.25 7.83
CA ALA A 19 -4.23 8.62 8.72
C ALA A 19 -3.14 9.57 9.26
N PRO A 20 -2.48 10.43 8.45
CA PRO A 20 -1.51 11.40 8.97
C PRO A 20 -2.14 12.54 9.77
N VAL A 21 -3.42 12.87 9.52
CA VAL A 21 -4.10 14.02 10.14
C VAL A 21 -4.61 13.70 11.54
N PHE A 22 -5.15 12.49 11.76
CA PHE A 22 -5.85 12.18 13.02
C PHE A 22 -4.96 11.50 14.08
N PHE A 23 -4.05 10.58 13.71
CA PHE A 23 -3.32 9.79 14.71
C PHE A 23 -1.90 9.39 14.24
N PRO A 24 -0.89 10.28 14.36
CA PRO A 24 0.46 10.03 13.85
C PRO A 24 1.21 8.87 14.52
N GLN A 25 0.77 8.43 15.70
CA GLN A 25 1.54 7.53 16.57
C GLN A 25 1.11 6.05 16.51
N PHE A 26 -0.17 5.74 16.22
CA PHE A 26 -0.65 4.36 16.04
C PHE A 26 -0.99 4.03 14.58
N ALA A 27 -1.48 4.99 13.79
CA ALA A 27 -1.89 4.74 12.41
C ALA A 27 -0.70 4.39 11.51
N HIS A 28 0.47 4.99 11.74
CA HIS A 28 1.66 4.83 10.91
C HIS A 28 2.26 3.42 10.92
N ARG A 29 2.02 2.62 11.96
CA ARG A 29 2.76 1.37 12.18
C ARG A 29 2.07 0.11 11.65
N ILE A 30 0.75 0.11 11.55
CA ILE A 30 -0.03 -1.11 11.22
C ILE A 30 -1.14 -0.84 10.19
N VAL A 31 -1.93 0.21 10.37
CA VAL A 31 -3.14 0.42 9.55
C VAL A 31 -2.80 0.85 8.13
N ILE A 32 -1.88 1.81 7.97
CA ILE A 32 -1.41 2.28 6.66
C ILE A 32 -0.83 1.12 5.82
N PRO A 33 0.19 0.37 6.29
CA PRO A 33 0.77 -0.70 5.47
C PRO A 33 -0.23 -1.83 5.19
N ALA A 34 -1.19 -2.11 6.09
CA ALA A 34 -2.21 -3.14 5.83
C ALA A 34 -3.13 -2.77 4.66
N VAL A 35 -3.67 -1.55 4.66
CA VAL A 35 -4.53 -1.05 3.55
C VAL A 35 -3.75 -1.01 2.24
N GLU A 36 -2.47 -0.65 2.31
CA GLU A 36 -1.59 -0.60 1.15
C GLU A 36 -1.34 -1.97 0.54
N VAL A 37 -1.01 -2.97 1.36
CA VAL A 37 -0.77 -4.35 0.89
C VAL A 37 -2.05 -4.97 0.33
N ILE A 38 -3.21 -4.73 0.95
CA ILE A 38 -4.51 -5.20 0.42
C ILE A 38 -4.76 -4.58 -0.96
N THR A 39 -4.56 -3.26 -1.08
CA THR A 39 -4.77 -2.53 -2.33
C THR A 39 -3.79 -3.00 -3.40
N MET A 40 -2.53 -3.24 -3.05
CA MET A 40 -1.52 -3.85 -3.92
C MET A 40 -1.99 -5.22 -4.43
N ILE A 41 -2.46 -6.12 -3.57
CA ILE A 41 -2.93 -7.46 -3.99
C ILE A 41 -4.15 -7.37 -4.91
N PHE A 42 -5.10 -6.47 -4.63
CA PHE A 42 -6.29 -6.28 -5.45
C PHE A 42 -5.96 -5.77 -6.85
N TRP A 43 -5.05 -4.80 -6.97
CA TRP A 43 -4.59 -4.33 -8.27
C TRP A 43 -3.86 -5.45 -9.03
N PHE A 44 -2.97 -6.20 -8.35
CA PHE A 44 -2.24 -7.32 -8.95
C PHE A 44 -3.16 -8.37 -9.54
N ALA A 45 -4.07 -8.91 -8.72
CA ALA A 45 -5.02 -9.92 -9.15
C ALA A 45 -5.93 -9.39 -10.27
N GLY A 46 -6.31 -8.10 -10.17
CA GLY A 46 -7.12 -7.43 -11.15
C GLY A 46 -6.50 -7.41 -12.55
N PHE A 47 -5.38 -6.70 -12.73
CA PHE A 47 -4.83 -6.51 -14.08
C PHE A 47 -4.39 -7.83 -14.70
N ILE A 48 -3.91 -8.79 -13.90
CA ILE A 48 -3.56 -10.14 -14.37
C ILE A 48 -4.80 -10.89 -14.86
N ALA A 49 -5.92 -10.84 -14.13
CA ALA A 49 -7.16 -11.46 -14.58
C ALA A 49 -7.61 -10.90 -15.93
N LEU A 50 -7.54 -9.57 -16.12
CA LEU A 50 -7.86 -8.96 -17.43
C LEU A 50 -6.85 -9.30 -18.52
N ALA A 51 -5.57 -9.39 -18.19
CA ALA A 51 -4.51 -9.73 -19.14
C ALA A 51 -4.69 -11.13 -19.74
N VAL A 52 -5.14 -12.11 -18.94
CA VAL A 52 -5.40 -13.48 -19.41
C VAL A 52 -6.57 -13.55 -20.41
N PHE A 53 -7.55 -12.66 -20.27
CA PHE A 53 -8.68 -12.58 -21.20
C PHE A 53 -8.40 -11.71 -22.44
N LEU A 54 -7.23 -11.07 -22.53
CA LEU A 54 -6.94 -10.16 -23.63
C LEU A 54 -6.50 -10.95 -24.86
N PRO A 55 -7.19 -10.82 -26.02
CA PRO A 55 -6.75 -11.44 -27.25
C PRO A 55 -5.45 -10.77 -27.76
N PRO A 56 -4.67 -11.47 -28.60
CA PRO A 56 -3.44 -10.92 -29.17
C PRO A 56 -3.69 -9.60 -29.91
N THR A 57 -2.70 -8.70 -29.87
CA THR A 57 -2.74 -7.33 -30.41
C THR A 57 -3.22 -7.28 -31.86
N GLU A 58 -2.87 -8.27 -32.66
CA GLU A 58 -3.22 -8.38 -34.09
C GLU A 58 -4.72 -8.53 -34.33
N ALA A 59 -5.47 -9.08 -33.37
CA ALA A 59 -6.91 -9.30 -33.46
C ALA A 59 -7.74 -8.19 -32.77
N CYS A 60 -7.07 -7.20 -32.16
CA CYS A 60 -7.66 -6.21 -31.27
C CYS A 60 -8.03 -4.90 -32.00
N HIS A 61 -9.03 -4.95 -32.89
CA HIS A 61 -9.44 -3.78 -33.69
C HIS A 61 -10.66 -3.00 -33.13
N TRP A 62 -11.27 -3.48 -32.05
CA TRP A 62 -12.51 -2.91 -31.51
C TRP A 62 -12.23 -2.06 -30.26
N SER A 63 -12.98 -0.95 -30.10
CA SER A 63 -12.86 -0.01 -28.96
C SER A 63 -12.84 -0.68 -27.58
N ARG A 64 -13.63 -1.75 -27.40
CA ARG A 64 -13.66 -2.53 -26.16
C ARG A 64 -12.31 -3.18 -25.82
N CYS A 65 -11.58 -3.64 -26.83
CA CYS A 65 -10.29 -4.28 -26.64
C CYS A 65 -9.21 -3.26 -26.25
N SER A 66 -9.18 -2.09 -26.89
CA SER A 66 -8.30 -0.97 -26.49
C SER A 66 -8.61 -0.48 -25.07
N ALA A 67 -9.89 -0.44 -24.67
CA ALA A 67 -10.28 -0.08 -23.31
C ALA A 67 -9.79 -1.10 -22.27
N LEU A 68 -9.90 -2.40 -22.56
CA LEU A 68 -9.35 -3.45 -21.68
C LEU A 68 -7.82 -3.36 -21.59
N GLN A 69 -7.14 -3.14 -22.71
CA GLN A 69 -5.69 -2.97 -22.72
C GLN A 69 -5.26 -1.77 -21.88
N ALA A 70 -5.93 -0.62 -22.03
CA ALA A 70 -5.69 0.54 -21.18
C ALA A 70 -5.92 0.21 -19.70
N ALA A 71 -6.99 -0.51 -19.37
CA ALA A 71 -7.30 -0.91 -18.00
C ALA A 71 -6.32 -1.93 -17.38
N VAL A 72 -5.50 -2.62 -18.19
CA VAL A 72 -4.39 -3.47 -17.72
C VAL A 72 -3.13 -2.65 -17.49
N VAL A 73 -2.90 -1.62 -18.32
CA VAL A 73 -1.73 -0.73 -18.24
C VAL A 73 -1.84 0.24 -17.06
N PHE A 74 -2.92 1.02 -16.98
CA PHE A 74 -3.41 1.51 -15.68
C PHE A 74 -3.67 0.28 -14.83
N GLY A 75 -3.63 0.28 -13.52
CA GLY A 75 -3.68 -0.96 -12.75
C GLY A 75 -2.33 -1.68 -12.67
N ALA A 76 -1.58 -1.88 -13.75
CA ALA A 76 -0.16 -2.23 -13.62
C ALA A 76 0.64 -1.06 -13.02
N PHE A 77 0.42 0.17 -13.50
CA PHE A 77 1.03 1.37 -12.93
C PHE A 77 0.62 1.59 -11.46
N GLU A 78 -0.67 1.48 -11.17
CA GLU A 78 -1.20 1.63 -9.81
C GLU A 78 -0.67 0.54 -8.89
N TRP A 79 -0.53 -0.70 -9.37
CA TRP A 79 0.12 -1.77 -8.63
C TRP A 79 1.57 -1.42 -8.25
N VAL A 80 2.36 -0.90 -9.21
CA VAL A 80 3.74 -0.45 -8.93
C VAL A 80 3.74 0.66 -7.89
N LEU A 81 2.83 1.63 -8.00
CA LEU A 81 2.73 2.74 -7.05
C LEU A 81 2.52 2.21 -5.63
N PHE A 82 1.52 1.34 -5.42
CA PHE A 82 1.24 0.74 -4.11
C PHE A 82 2.35 -0.19 -3.62
N LEU A 83 3.04 -0.89 -4.52
CA LEU A 83 4.19 -1.72 -4.15
C LEU A 83 5.35 -0.87 -3.63
N VAL A 84 5.69 0.20 -4.33
CA VAL A 84 6.79 1.09 -3.93
C VAL A 84 6.51 1.72 -2.57
N THR A 85 5.31 2.25 -2.38
CA THR A 85 4.93 2.86 -1.10
C THR A 85 4.93 1.80 0.02
N SER A 86 4.45 0.57 -0.25
CA SER A 86 4.41 -0.51 0.75
C SER A 86 5.82 -0.91 1.19
N VAL A 87 6.77 -0.98 0.24
CA VAL A 87 8.19 -1.25 0.53
C VAL A 87 8.77 -0.17 1.44
N PHE A 88 8.51 1.11 1.15
CA PHE A 88 8.97 2.19 2.01
C PHE A 88 8.35 2.14 3.40
N ALA A 89 7.06 1.82 3.53
CA ALA A 89 6.39 1.67 4.81
C ALA A 89 7.02 0.55 5.65
N VAL A 90 7.26 -0.62 5.06
CA VAL A 90 7.90 -1.77 5.73
C VAL A 90 9.34 -1.44 6.15
N LEU A 91 10.11 -0.79 5.27
CA LEU A 91 11.47 -0.35 5.59
C LEU A 91 11.48 0.68 6.74
N GLY A 92 10.55 1.63 6.75
CA GLY A 92 10.40 2.59 7.86
C GLY A 92 10.15 1.92 9.21
N ILE A 93 9.30 0.91 9.24
CA ILE A 93 9.00 0.13 10.45
C ILE A 93 10.23 -0.64 10.93
N SER A 94 10.95 -1.31 10.01
CA SER A 94 12.15 -2.10 10.36
C SER A 94 13.27 -1.24 10.94
N ARG A 95 13.53 -0.04 10.36
CA ARG A 95 14.53 0.91 10.87
C ARG A 95 14.16 1.44 12.26
N THR A 96 12.89 1.76 12.48
CA THR A 96 12.40 2.25 13.78
C THR A 96 12.55 1.19 14.88
N ARG A 97 12.35 -0.09 14.54
CA ARG A 97 12.50 -1.21 15.48
C ARG A 97 13.96 -1.40 15.92
N SER A 98 14.92 -1.17 15.03
CA SER A 98 16.35 -1.26 15.34
C SER A 98 16.79 -0.22 16.39
N SER A 99 16.22 0.99 16.37
CA SER A 99 16.55 2.03 17.37
C SER A 99 15.92 1.80 18.74
N SER A 100 14.79 1.09 18.83
CA SER A 100 14.16 0.76 20.11
C SER A 100 14.81 -0.41 20.86
N SER A 101 15.64 -1.22 20.19
CA SER A 101 16.27 -2.40 20.81
C SER A 101 17.54 -2.07 21.60
N THR A 102 17.96 -0.79 21.66
CA THR A 102 19.21 -0.37 22.29
C THR A 102 19.01 0.71 23.37
N LYS A 103 17.84 0.79 24.01
CA LYS A 103 17.76 1.50 25.29
C LYS A 103 18.03 0.50 26.42
N PRO A 104 19.23 0.50 27.04
CA PRO A 104 19.38 -0.13 28.33
C PRO A 104 18.50 0.66 29.31
N THR A 105 17.72 -0.06 30.09
CA THR A 105 17.07 0.45 31.28
C THR A 105 18.14 1.03 32.21
N HIS A 106 18.33 2.35 32.20
CA HIS A 106 19.03 3.02 33.30
C HIS A 106 18.02 3.14 34.45
N ASN A 107 18.00 2.11 35.29
CA ASN A 107 17.39 2.18 36.61
C ASN A 107 18.17 3.21 37.44
N ASP A 108 17.75 4.47 37.39
CA ASP A 108 18.19 5.47 38.37
C ASP A 108 17.24 5.41 39.59
N HIS A 109 17.35 4.30 40.31
CA HIS A 109 16.79 4.14 41.65
C HIS A 109 17.95 3.94 42.62
N THR A 110 18.73 5.00 42.90
CA THR A 110 19.53 5.07 44.12
C THR A 110 19.38 6.42 44.82
N HIS A 111 18.40 6.44 45.72
CA HIS A 111 18.49 6.94 47.10
C HIS A 111 18.87 8.42 47.35
N VAL A 112 17.83 9.16 47.73
CA VAL A 112 17.83 10.21 48.77
C VAL A 112 18.48 9.72 50.08
N GLY A 113 19.29 10.59 50.71
CA GLY A 113 19.94 10.45 52.02
C GLY A 113 21.46 10.55 51.87
N VAL A 114 22.18 11.53 52.43
CA VAL A 114 22.07 12.24 53.72
C VAL A 114 22.65 13.64 53.54
#